data_AF-A0A7X5FT78-F1
#
_entry.id   AF-A0A7X5FT78-F1
#
_cell.length_a   1.000
_cell.length_b   1.000
_cell.length_c   1.000
_cell.angle_alpha   90.00
_cell.angle_beta   90.00
_cell.angle_gamma   90.00
#
_symmetry.space_group_name_H-M   'P 1'
#
loop_
_entity.id
_entity.type
_entity.pdbx_description
1 polymer ?
#
loop_
_entity_poly.entity_id
_entity_poly.type
_entity_poly.pdbx_seq_one_letter_code
_entity_poly.pdbx_strand_id
1 'polypeptide(L)'
;MITFNKQQGYFYKGTPKMVNGFMDSNDSNVIPLSSIYAIQIIAERVSGKNSSFHSYEINLVLDGKKRVNVVDHGNLIAIEENSKKLSEYLGVPVWDISKDMERYI
;
A
#
# COMPACT_ATOMS: atom_id res chain seq x y z
N MET A 1 -9.99 8.93 -1.37
CA MET A 1 -9.32 9.33 -0.11
C MET A 1 -8.69 8.09 0.50
N ILE A 2 -7.48 8.20 1.05
CA ILE A 2 -6.82 7.10 1.78
C ILE A 2 -6.72 7.53 3.23
N THR A 3 -7.08 6.66 4.17
CA THR A 3 -7.02 7.00 5.59
C THR A 3 -6.51 5.83 6.40
N PHE A 4 -5.50 6.11 7.21
CA PHE A 4 -5.04 5.22 8.29
C PHE A 4 -5.47 5.85 9.61
N ASN A 5 -6.33 5.16 10.37
CA ASN A 5 -6.78 5.61 11.67
C ASN A 5 -6.27 4.68 12.76
N LYS A 6 -5.12 5.01 13.35
CA LYS A 6 -4.51 4.23 14.45
C LYS A 6 -5.33 4.25 15.74
N GLN A 7 -6.11 5.30 15.99
CA GLN A 7 -6.98 5.37 17.18
C GLN A 7 -8.14 4.38 17.09
N GLN A 8 -8.73 4.25 15.89
CA GLN A 8 -9.82 3.30 15.64
C GLN A 8 -9.32 1.91 15.22
N GLY A 9 -8.06 1.79 14.79
CA GLY A 9 -7.44 0.52 14.41
C GLY A 9 -7.76 0.07 12.98
N TYR A 10 -8.14 0.98 12.08
CA TYR A 10 -8.53 0.64 10.70
C TYR A 10 -7.82 1.46 9.63
N PHE A 11 -7.64 0.85 8.47
CA PHE A 11 -7.35 1.48 7.19
C PHE A 11 -8.59 1.38 6.29
N TYR A 12 -8.82 2.41 5.47
CA TYR A 12 -9.75 2.29 4.35
C TYR A 12 -9.30 3.13 3.15
N LYS A 13 -9.70 2.65 1.97
CA LYS A 13 -9.49 3.35 0.69
C LYS A 13 -10.86 3.71 0.11
N GLY A 14 -11.09 5.01 -0.08
CA GLY A 14 -12.36 5.55 -0.55
C GLY A 14 -13.22 6.09 0.59
N THR A 15 -14.53 5.89 0.47
CA THR A 15 -15.52 6.28 1.48
C THR A 15 -16.04 5.01 2.13
N PRO A 16 -15.77 4.76 3.42
CA PRO A 16 -16.22 3.56 4.08
C PRO A 16 -17.75 3.64 4.27
N LYS A 17 -18.41 2.50 4.15
CA LYS A 17 -19.84 2.40 4.45
C LYS A 17 -20.07 2.61 5.94
N MET A 18 -21.05 3.43 6.26
CA MET A 18 -21.44 3.74 7.64
C MET A 18 -22.77 3.06 7.97
N VAL A 19 -22.85 2.40 9.12
CA VAL A 19 -24.08 1.81 9.70
C VAL A 19 -24.24 2.36 11.10
N ASN A 20 -25.36 3.05 11.37
CA ASN A 20 -25.66 3.70 12.65
C ASN A 20 -24.55 4.65 13.16
N GLY A 21 -23.84 5.33 12.25
CA GLY A 21 -22.76 6.25 12.61
C GLY A 21 -21.40 5.59 12.88
N PHE A 22 -21.29 4.26 12.73
CA PHE A 22 -20.03 3.52 12.81
C PHE A 22 -19.65 2.94 11.44
N MET A 23 -18.36 2.68 11.21
CA MET A 23 -17.94 1.97 10.00
C MET A 23 -18.52 0.56 10.00
N ASP A 24 -19.06 0.14 8.85
CA ASP A 24 -19.54 -1.22 8.65
C ASP A 24 -18.34 -2.18 8.68
N SER A 25 -18.27 -3.04 9.71
CA SER A 25 -17.19 -4.01 9.86
C SER A 25 -17.19 -5.09 8.78
N ASN A 26 -18.27 -5.22 8.00
CA ASN A 26 -18.34 -6.11 6.84
C ASN A 26 -17.96 -5.43 5.52
N ASP A 27 -17.64 -4.13 5.54
CA ASP A 27 -17.16 -3.43 4.36
C ASP A 27 -15.76 -3.94 3.99
N SER A 28 -15.65 -4.56 2.82
CA SER A 28 -14.37 -5.03 2.29
C SER A 28 -13.33 -3.94 2.07
N ASN A 29 -13.76 -2.67 2.07
CA ASN A 29 -12.86 -1.51 1.98
C ASN A 29 -12.27 -1.10 3.33
N VAL A 30 -12.75 -1.69 4.44
CA VAL A 30 -12.26 -1.45 5.80
C VAL A 30 -11.37 -2.62 6.22
N ILE A 31 -10.12 -2.32 6.54
CA ILE A 31 -9.10 -3.32 6.87
C ILE A 31 -8.56 -3.04 8.26
N PRO A 32 -8.56 -4.01 9.18
CA PRO A 32 -7.91 -3.86 10.48
C PRO A 32 -6.42 -3.57 10.30
N LEU A 33 -5.89 -2.56 10.99
CA LEU A 33 -4.45 -2.28 10.94
C LEU A 33 -3.63 -3.47 11.47
N SER A 34 -4.19 -4.24 12.39
CA SER A 34 -3.58 -5.45 12.95
C SER A 34 -3.43 -6.60 11.95
N SER A 35 -4.16 -6.59 10.83
CA SER A 35 -4.00 -7.61 9.79
C SER A 35 -2.93 -7.24 8.76
N ILE A 36 -2.31 -6.06 8.86
CA ILE A 36 -1.21 -5.63 8.00
C ILE A 36 0.09 -6.21 8.56
N TYR A 37 0.81 -7.00 7.75
CA TYR A 37 2.07 -7.65 8.13
C TYR A 37 3.31 -6.93 7.62
N ALA A 38 3.19 -6.26 6.48
CA ALA A 38 4.30 -5.57 5.84
C ALA A 38 3.81 -4.49 4.88
N ILE A 39 4.69 -3.54 4.59
CA ILE A 39 4.57 -2.63 3.46
C ILE A 39 5.40 -3.20 2.31
N GLN A 40 4.81 -3.42 1.15
CA GLN A 40 5.51 -3.92 -0.02
C GLN A 40 5.71 -2.80 -1.04
N ILE A 41 6.93 -2.67 -1.56
CA ILE A 41 7.26 -1.81 -2.70
C ILE A 41 7.48 -2.68 -3.93
N ILE A 42 6.84 -2.34 -5.05
CA ILE A 42 6.96 -3.07 -6.33
C ILE A 42 7.33 -2.07 -7.42
N ALA A 43 8.20 -2.47 -8.34
CA ALA A 43 8.41 -1.77 -9.60
C ALA A 43 7.66 -2.48 -10.73
N GLU A 44 7.02 -1.71 -11.59
CA GLU A 44 6.47 -2.16 -12.84
C GLU A 44 7.13 -1.40 -13.99
N ARG A 45 7.53 -2.12 -15.04
CA ARG A 45 8.04 -1.51 -16.27
C ARG A 45 6.87 -1.31 -17.23
N VAL A 46 6.48 -0.06 -17.41
CA VAL A 46 5.45 0.32 -18.37
C VAL A 46 6.15 0.58 -19.71
N SER A 47 5.79 -0.19 -20.74
CA SER A 47 6.30 -0.01 -22.09
C SER A 47 5.20 0.41 -23.06
N GLY A 48 5.48 1.44 -23.84
CA GLY A 48 4.63 1.95 -24.90
C GLY A 48 5.38 1.97 -26.24
N LYS A 49 4.69 2.41 -27.30
CA LYS A 49 5.20 2.37 -28.68
C LYS A 49 6.52 3.14 -28.86
N ASN A 50 6.73 4.23 -28.11
CA ASN A 50 7.88 5.14 -28.28
C ASN A 50 8.68 5.40 -26.99
N SER A 51 8.27 4.81 -25.86
CA SER A 51 8.94 5.04 -24.57
C SER A 51 8.67 3.90 -23.59
N SER A 52 9.58 3.72 -22.64
CA SER A 52 9.34 2.90 -21.45
C SER A 52 9.71 3.68 -20.21
N PHE A 53 8.92 3.55 -19.15
CA PHE A 53 9.21 4.14 -17.84
C PHE A 53 8.90 3.13 -16.73
N HIS A 54 9.40 3.40 -15.53
CA HIS A 54 9.09 2.61 -14.36
C HIS A 54 8.01 3.31 -13.53
N SER A 55 6.98 2.56 -13.12
CA SER A 55 6.06 2.92 -12.06
C SER A 55 6.41 2.14 -10.81
N TYR A 56 6.08 2.70 -9.65
CA TYR A 56 6.36 2.10 -8.36
C TYR A 56 5.11 2.17 -7.48
N GLU A 57 4.81 1.05 -6.84
CA GLU A 57 3.62 0.91 -6.01
C GLU A 57 3.96 0.68 -4.54
N ILE A 58 3.11 1.23 -3.66
CA ILE A 58 3.04 0.86 -2.24
C ILE A 58 1.82 -0.01 -2.03
N ASN A 59 2.05 -1.22 -1.50
CA ASN A 59 1.01 -2.19 -1.19
C ASN A 59 1.04 -2.55 0.31
N LEU A 60 -0.14 -2.70 0.93
CA LEU A 60 -0.28 -3.34 2.24
C LEU A 60 -0.32 -4.85 2.03
N VAL A 61 0.53 -5.60 2.72
CA VAL A 61 0.46 -7.06 2.75
C VAL A 61 -0.39 -7.48 3.94
N LEU A 62 -1.47 -8.21 3.68
CA LEU A 62 -2.41 -8.69 4.70
C LEU A 62 -2.15 -10.17 5.06
N ASP A 63 -2.83 -10.67 6.10
CA ASP A 63 -2.92 -12.12 6.31
C ASP A 63 -3.44 -12.85 5.06
N GLY A 64 -3.05 -14.11 4.92
CA GLY A 64 -3.57 -14.94 3.83
C GLY A 64 -3.10 -14.54 2.43
N LYS A 65 -1.96 -13.84 2.32
CA LYS A 65 -1.29 -13.46 1.04
C LYS A 65 -2.09 -12.46 0.18
N LYS A 66 -3.03 -11.73 0.78
CA LYS A 66 -3.75 -10.64 0.08
C LYS A 66 -2.91 -9.36 0.10
N ARG A 67 -3.12 -8.52 -0.91
CA ARG A 67 -2.48 -7.21 -1.02
C ARG A 67 -3.49 -6.13 -1.33
N VAL A 68 -3.24 -4.94 -0.81
CA VAL A 68 -4.08 -3.76 -1.04
C VAL A 68 -3.21 -2.61 -1.49
N ASN A 69 -3.42 -2.15 -2.71
CA ASN A 69 -2.70 -1.02 -3.28
C ASN A 69 -3.09 0.28 -2.57
N VAL A 70 -2.08 1.02 -2.11
CA VAL A 70 -2.23 2.31 -1.45
C VAL A 70 -1.98 3.42 -2.45
N VAL A 71 -0.79 3.47 -3.05
CA VAL A 71 -0.33 4.53 -3.95
C VAL A 71 0.45 3.92 -5.12
N ASP A 72 0.34 4.54 -6.29
CA ASP A 72 1.22 4.34 -7.43
C ASP A 72 1.86 5.69 -7.80
N HIS A 73 3.18 5.70 -8.02
CA HIS A 73 3.93 6.88 -8.43
C HIS A 73 5.18 6.51 -9.26
N GLY A 74 5.52 7.32 -10.25
CA GLY A 74 6.76 7.15 -11.04
C GLY A 74 8.06 7.60 -10.37
N ASN A 75 8.05 7.93 -9.07
CA ASN A 75 9.22 8.46 -8.36
C ASN A 75 9.60 7.52 -7.21
N LEU A 76 10.67 6.75 -7.40
CA LEU A 76 11.14 5.76 -6.43
C LEU A 76 11.50 6.40 -5.07
N ILE A 77 12.20 7.54 -5.07
CA ILE A 77 12.62 8.21 -3.82
C ILE A 77 11.39 8.56 -2.98
N ALA A 78 10.36 9.13 -3.61
CA ALA A 78 9.11 9.46 -2.93
C ALA A 78 8.40 8.22 -2.38
N ILE A 79 8.45 7.10 -3.12
CA ILE A 79 7.86 5.81 -2.70
C ILE A 79 8.62 5.20 -1.53
N GLU A 80 9.96 5.21 -1.56
CA GLU A 80 10.80 4.73 -0.45
C GLU A 80 10.57 5.56 0.83
N GLU A 81 10.54 6.89 0.73
CA GLU A 81 10.28 7.77 1.87
C GLU A 81 8.89 7.55 2.46
N ASN A 82 7.86 7.48 1.63
CA ASN A 82 6.50 7.23 2.08
C ASN A 82 6.34 5.84 2.70
N SER A 83 7.01 4.82 2.14
CA SER A 83 7.00 3.46 2.68
C SER A 83 7.66 3.37 4.04
N LYS A 84 8.79 4.06 4.25
CA LYS A 84 9.45 4.15 5.56
C LYS A 84 8.56 4.81 6.61
N LYS A 85 7.97 5.97 6.28
CA LYS A 85 7.03 6.66 7.18
C LYS A 85 5.84 5.78 7.56
N LEU A 86 5.29 5.06 6.59
CA LEU A 86 4.15 4.17 6.81
C LEU A 86 4.54 2.94 7.66
N SER A 87 5.72 2.38 7.41
CA SER A 87 6.32 1.30 8.19
C SER A 87 6.51 1.69 9.65
N GLU A 88 7.10 2.86 9.92
CA GLU A 88 7.28 3.40 11.28
C GLU A 88 5.92 3.65 11.96
N TYR A 89 4.96 4.20 11.22
CA TYR A 89 3.63 4.49 11.74
C TYR A 89 2.87 3.22 12.17
N LEU A 90 2.95 2.16 11.37
CA LEU A 90 2.25 0.89 11.61
C LEU A 90 3.06 -0.10 12.46
N GLY A 91 4.37 0.07 12.55
CA GLY A 91 5.27 -0.86 13.26
C GLY A 91 5.49 -2.18 12.51
N VAL A 92 5.45 -2.15 11.17
CA VAL A 92 5.60 -3.34 10.30
C VAL A 92 6.76 -3.16 9.33
N PRO A 93 7.47 -4.22 8.91
CA PRO A 93 8.62 -4.11 8.02
C PRO A 93 8.25 -3.62 6.60
N VAL A 94 9.25 -3.09 5.90
CA VAL A 94 9.19 -2.84 4.44
C VAL A 94 9.80 -4.03 3.69
N TRP A 95 9.07 -4.54 2.71
CA TRP A 95 9.53 -5.52 1.72
C TRP A 95 9.70 -4.82 0.38
N ASP A 96 10.93 -4.40 0.12
CA ASP A 96 11.28 -3.74 -1.13
C ASP A 96 11.71 -4.77 -2.17
N ILE A 97 10.77 -5.16 -3.04
CA ILE A 97 11.03 -6.07 -4.17
C ILE A 97 11.28 -5.33 -5.48
N SER A 98 11.21 -3.99 -5.48
CA SER A 98 11.52 -3.18 -6.67
C SER A 98 12.98 -3.35 -7.09
N LYS A 99 13.87 -3.48 -6.11
CA LYS A 99 15.31 -3.69 -6.28
C LYS A 99 15.68 -5.05 -6.88
N ASP A 100 14.81 -6.04 -6.74
CA ASP A 100 15.03 -7.35 -7.34
C ASP A 100 14.75 -7.31 -8.84
N MET A 101 13.80 -6.48 -9.28
CA MET A 101 13.48 -6.29 -10.71
C MET A 101 14.56 -5.49 -11.45
N GLU A 102 15.22 -4.54 -10.79
CA GLU A 102 16.36 -3.80 -11.37
C GLU A 102 17.56 -4.70 -11.71
N ARG A 103 17.69 -5.86 -11.05
CA ARG A 103 18.81 -6.79 -11.27
C ARG A 103 18.69 -7.65 -12.54
N TYR A 104 17.54 -7.60 -13.21
CA TYR A 104 17.27 -8.36 -14.43
C TYR A 104 17.15 -7.46 -15.68
N ILE A 105 17.67 -6.23 -15.60
CA ILE A 105 17.68 -5.25 -16.69
C ILE A 105 19.09 -5.07 -17.25
#